data_AF-A0A8J4RE98-F1
#
_entry.id   AF-A0A8J4RE98-F1
#
_cell.length_a   1.000
_cell.length_b   1.000
_cell.length_c   1.000
_cell.angle_alpha   90.00
_cell.angle_beta   90.00
_cell.angle_gamma   90.00
#
_symmetry.space_group_name_H-M   'P 1'
#
loop_
_entity.id
_entity.type
_entity.pdbx_description
1 polymer ?
#
loop_
_entity_poly.entity_id
_entity_poly.type
_entity_poly.pdbx_seq_one_letter_code
_entity_poly.pdbx_strand_id
1 'polypeptide(L)'
;MENQIVPCYNFLKSVLSSDKKIVTALKRTSWIFLEDHTKNLIPNIAFLRELGVPESCIVLLLSHFPEALMQKHDNFGYIVNEVKEMGFDPMKSTFVLAIHAISGKGNKSIWERCYEVYRRWGWSKDEILLAFRKHPHCMILSEKKIMRAMDFFVNKMGWPSKMIAKCPVVLLFSLERRIVPRCSVIQVLSLKGLVKKDMSLTTVLLPVEESFLERFVTRFQEEIPQLMSVYQGKVYLESII
;
A
#
# COMPACT_ATOMS: atom_id res chain seq x y z
N MET A 1 11.74 -24.39 -24.35
CA MET A 1 11.49 -24.02 -22.94
C MET A 1 12.80 -23.73 -22.21
N GLU A 2 13.84 -24.58 -22.31
CA GLU A 2 15.15 -24.31 -21.68
C GLU A 2 15.86 -23.05 -22.20
N ASN A 3 15.72 -22.73 -23.50
CA ASN A 3 16.43 -21.63 -24.17
C ASN A 3 16.04 -20.20 -23.72
N GLN A 4 14.98 -20.02 -22.91
CA GLN A 4 14.57 -18.69 -22.41
C GLN A 4 14.65 -18.56 -20.89
N ILE A 5 14.55 -19.67 -20.16
CA ILE A 5 14.60 -19.69 -18.69
C ILE A 5 16.02 -19.38 -18.19
N VAL A 6 17.06 -19.97 -18.80
CA VAL A 6 18.45 -19.78 -18.37
C VAL A 6 18.94 -18.34 -18.60
N PRO A 7 18.74 -17.71 -19.78
CA PRO A 7 19.11 -16.31 -19.98
C PRO A 7 18.37 -15.35 -19.04
N CYS A 8 17.07 -15.58 -18.82
CA CYS A 8 16.29 -14.79 -17.88
C CYS A 8 16.81 -14.94 -16.44
N TYR A 9 17.09 -16.17 -16.01
CA TYR A 9 17.63 -16.43 -14.67
C TYR A 9 18.98 -15.72 -14.47
N ASN A 10 19.87 -15.81 -15.45
CA ASN A 10 21.18 -15.15 -15.39
C ASN A 10 21.05 -13.62 -15.35
N PHE A 11 20.12 -13.05 -16.11
CA PHE A 11 19.82 -11.63 -16.04
C PHE A 11 19.25 -11.23 -14.67
N LEU A 12 18.27 -11.95 -14.15
CA LEU A 12 17.72 -11.69 -12.82
C LEU A 12 18.80 -11.82 -11.74
N LYS A 13 19.74 -12.75 -11.90
CA LYS A 13 20.89 -12.91 -11.00
C LYS A 13 21.83 -11.70 -11.04
N SER A 14 22.05 -11.10 -12.21
CA SER A 14 22.91 -9.92 -12.33
C SER A 14 22.31 -8.67 -11.68
N VAL A 15 20.97 -8.58 -11.60
CA VAL A 15 20.27 -7.41 -11.01
C VAL A 15 19.87 -7.63 -9.54
N LEU A 16 19.29 -8.79 -9.20
CA LEU A 16 18.69 -9.03 -7.89
C LEU A 16 19.68 -9.55 -6.84
N SER A 17 20.78 -10.17 -7.29
CA SER A 17 21.85 -10.75 -6.45
C SER A 17 21.36 -11.59 -5.26
N SER A 18 20.17 -12.19 -5.36
CA SER A 18 19.52 -12.94 -4.28
C SER A 18 18.56 -13.98 -4.85
N ASP A 19 18.87 -15.26 -4.66
CA ASP A 19 18.05 -16.37 -5.18
C ASP A 19 16.60 -16.31 -4.66
N LYS A 20 16.39 -15.88 -3.41
CA LYS A 20 15.04 -15.68 -2.85
C LYS A 20 14.24 -14.62 -3.62
N LYS A 21 14.88 -13.50 -4.00
CA LYS A 21 14.24 -12.43 -4.78
C LYS A 21 13.94 -12.90 -6.21
N ILE A 22 14.88 -13.63 -6.81
CA ILE A 22 14.71 -14.23 -8.14
C ILE A 22 13.52 -15.19 -8.16
N VAL A 23 13.45 -16.13 -7.21
CA VAL A 23 12.33 -17.06 -7.08
C VAL A 23 11.01 -16.32 -6.85
N THR A 24 11.02 -15.23 -6.07
CA THR A 24 9.83 -14.41 -5.84
C THR A 24 9.34 -13.74 -7.12
N ALA A 25 10.24 -13.16 -7.91
CA ALA A 25 9.92 -12.51 -9.19
C ALA A 25 9.36 -13.53 -10.20
N LEU A 26 10.05 -14.68 -10.35
CA LEU A 26 9.64 -15.78 -11.23
C LEU A 26 8.27 -16.36 -10.87
N LYS A 27 7.98 -16.57 -9.57
CA LYS A 27 6.67 -17.08 -9.11
C LYS A 27 5.52 -16.11 -9.39
N ARG A 28 5.78 -14.81 -9.36
CA ARG A 28 4.74 -13.78 -9.56
C ARG A 28 4.34 -13.61 -11.02
N THR A 29 5.25 -13.91 -11.94
CA THR A 29 5.08 -13.61 -13.37
C THR A 29 5.63 -14.71 -14.27
N SER A 30 5.26 -15.96 -13.95
CA SER A 30 5.73 -17.15 -14.67
C SER A 30 5.45 -17.11 -16.18
N TRP A 31 4.37 -16.46 -16.62
CA TRP A 31 4.02 -16.32 -18.04
C TRP A 31 4.82 -15.23 -18.76
N ILE A 32 5.31 -14.22 -18.06
CA ILE A 32 5.99 -13.06 -18.65
C ILE A 32 7.38 -13.43 -19.16
N PHE A 33 7.99 -14.47 -18.58
CA PHE A 33 9.27 -15.02 -19.01
C PHE A 33 9.15 -16.03 -20.17
N LEU A 34 7.94 -16.25 -20.71
CA LEU A 34 7.70 -16.97 -21.96
C LEU A 34 7.75 -16.03 -23.18
N GLU A 35 7.72 -14.72 -22.97
CA GLU A 35 8.00 -13.71 -23.98
C GLU A 35 9.49 -13.32 -23.94
N ASP A 36 10.01 -12.74 -25.03
CA ASP A 36 11.40 -12.25 -25.09
C ASP A 36 11.61 -11.08 -24.12
N HIS A 37 11.96 -11.43 -22.88
CA HIS A 37 12.24 -10.50 -21.77
C HIS A 37 13.32 -9.48 -22.10
N THR A 38 14.24 -9.78 -23.03
CA THR A 38 15.31 -8.86 -23.38
C THR A 38 14.80 -7.61 -24.07
N LYS A 39 13.68 -7.70 -24.81
CA LYS A 39 13.14 -6.61 -25.61
C LYS A 39 12.57 -5.45 -24.78
N ASN A 40 11.95 -5.75 -23.63
CA ASN A 40 11.28 -4.73 -22.81
C ASN A 40 12.00 -4.52 -21.47
N LEU A 41 12.41 -5.59 -20.79
CA LEU A 41 12.94 -5.52 -19.43
C LEU A 41 14.24 -4.72 -19.36
N ILE A 42 15.18 -5.04 -20.25
CA ILE A 42 16.52 -4.44 -20.25
C ILE A 42 16.44 -2.94 -20.59
N PRO A 43 15.76 -2.52 -21.68
CA PRO A 43 15.61 -1.09 -21.98
C PRO A 43 14.89 -0.31 -20.87
N ASN A 44 13.85 -0.89 -20.25
CA ASN A 44 13.12 -0.20 -19.18
C ASN A 44 13.96 -0.03 -17.91
N ILE A 45 14.76 -1.04 -17.55
CA ILE A 45 15.71 -0.92 -16.44
C ILE A 45 16.80 0.11 -16.76
N ALA A 46 17.36 0.09 -17.98
CA ALA A 46 18.35 1.07 -18.42
C ALA A 46 17.80 2.50 -18.35
N PHE A 47 16.58 2.72 -18.82
CA PHE A 47 15.89 4.00 -18.76
C PHE A 47 15.69 4.49 -17.32
N LEU A 48 15.31 3.61 -16.38
CA LEU A 48 15.23 4.00 -14.95
C LEU A 48 16.61 4.41 -14.39
N ARG A 49 17.69 3.72 -14.79
CA ARG A 49 19.06 4.08 -14.37
C ARG A 49 19.51 5.42 -14.95
N GLU A 50 19.20 5.70 -16.21
CA GLU A 50 19.46 6.99 -16.86
C GLU A 50 18.75 8.14 -16.16
N LEU A 51 17.55 7.89 -15.63
CA LEU A 51 16.79 8.84 -14.81
C LEU A 51 17.31 8.97 -13.37
N GLY A 52 18.37 8.26 -13.01
CA GLY A 52 18.98 8.30 -11.68
C GLY A 52 18.20 7.52 -10.60
N VAL A 53 17.24 6.66 -10.98
CA VAL A 53 16.49 5.86 -10.00
C VAL A 53 17.45 4.93 -9.24
N PRO A 54 17.45 4.92 -7.91
CA PRO A 54 18.35 4.08 -7.13
C PRO A 54 18.16 2.60 -7.45
N GLU A 55 19.26 1.84 -7.53
CA GLU A 55 19.22 0.41 -7.83
C GLU A 55 18.34 -0.37 -6.83
N SER A 56 18.28 0.06 -5.57
CA SER A 56 17.38 -0.51 -4.56
C SER A 56 15.90 -0.37 -4.91
N CYS A 57 15.49 0.71 -5.57
CA CYS A 57 14.14 0.93 -6.07
C CYS A 57 13.85 0.10 -7.32
N ILE A 58 14.83 -0.03 -8.22
CA ILE A 58 14.72 -0.91 -9.40
C ILE A 58 14.57 -2.37 -8.97
N VAL A 59 15.39 -2.82 -8.01
CA VAL A 59 15.31 -4.15 -7.41
C VAL A 59 13.96 -4.37 -6.71
N LEU A 60 13.43 -3.36 -6.02
CA LEU A 60 12.08 -3.43 -5.42
C LEU A 60 11.02 -3.67 -6.51
N LEU A 61 11.04 -2.90 -7.60
CA LEU A 61 10.10 -3.02 -8.69
C LEU A 61 10.21 -4.39 -9.37
N LEU A 62 11.42 -4.81 -9.71
CA LEU A 62 11.68 -6.09 -10.38
C LEU A 62 11.32 -7.30 -9.50
N SER A 63 11.57 -7.23 -8.19
CA SER A 63 11.31 -8.35 -7.29
C SER A 63 9.81 -8.56 -7.02
N HIS A 64 9.04 -7.46 -7.00
CA HIS A 64 7.65 -7.49 -6.55
C HIS A 64 6.63 -7.28 -7.66
N PHE A 65 6.97 -6.53 -8.69
CA PHE A 65 6.08 -6.13 -9.80
C PHE A 65 6.80 -6.17 -11.17
N PRO A 66 7.47 -7.29 -11.53
CA PRO A 66 8.20 -7.40 -12.79
C PRO A 66 7.33 -7.12 -14.04
N GLU A 67 6.01 -7.33 -13.96
CA GLU A 67 5.06 -6.99 -15.02
C GLU A 67 5.05 -5.51 -15.42
N ALA A 68 5.40 -4.62 -14.49
CA ALA A 68 5.51 -3.18 -14.76
C ALA A 68 6.72 -2.87 -15.65
N LEU A 69 7.83 -3.56 -15.45
CA LEU A 69 9.04 -3.40 -16.27
C LEU A 69 8.94 -4.13 -17.63
N MET A 70 7.93 -4.98 -17.79
CA MET A 70 7.73 -5.77 -19.00
C MET A 70 6.77 -5.10 -19.99
N GLN A 71 6.28 -3.90 -19.68
CA GLN A 71 5.53 -3.06 -20.61
C GLN A 71 6.41 -2.70 -21.83
N LYS A 72 5.78 -2.51 -23.00
CA LYS A 72 6.47 -1.97 -24.18
C LYS A 72 7.19 -0.67 -23.83
N HIS A 73 8.42 -0.51 -24.32
CA HIS A 73 9.30 0.60 -23.94
C HIS A 73 8.65 1.98 -24.07
N ASP A 74 7.99 2.27 -25.21
CA ASP A 74 7.31 3.56 -25.41
C ASP A 74 6.21 3.83 -24.36
N ASN A 75 5.42 2.81 -24.04
CA ASN A 75 4.36 2.91 -23.03
C ASN A 75 4.95 3.06 -21.62
N PHE A 76 6.04 2.35 -21.32
CA PHE A 76 6.76 2.50 -20.07
C PHE A 76 7.32 3.93 -19.91
N GLY A 77 7.92 4.48 -20.97
CA GLY A 77 8.40 5.86 -21.01
C GLY A 77 7.30 6.88 -20.72
N TYR A 78 6.12 6.70 -21.34
CA TYR A 78 4.94 7.53 -21.05
C TYR A 78 4.53 7.46 -19.57
N ILE A 79 4.41 6.26 -19.01
CA ILE A 79 4.05 6.05 -17.60
C ILE A 79 5.05 6.72 -16.66
N VAL A 80 6.35 6.55 -16.92
CA VAL A 80 7.41 7.12 -16.09
C VAL A 80 7.34 8.65 -16.11
N ASN A 81 7.10 9.25 -17.28
CA ASN A 81 6.95 10.70 -17.40
C ASN A 81 5.68 11.19 -16.69
N GLU A 82 4.55 10.50 -16.84
CA GLU A 82 3.31 10.81 -16.12
C GLU A 82 3.52 10.78 -14.60
N VAL A 83 4.22 9.78 -14.07
CA VAL A 83 4.56 9.69 -12.64
C VAL A 83 5.48 10.85 -12.20
N LYS A 84 6.43 11.28 -13.04
CA LYS A 84 7.26 12.46 -12.76
C LYS A 84 6.44 13.74 -12.72
N GLU A 85 5.53 13.94 -13.68
CA GLU A 85 4.63 15.10 -13.73
C GLU A 85 3.66 15.15 -12.55
N MET A 86 3.26 13.99 -12.01
CA MET A 86 2.52 13.90 -10.75
C MET A 86 3.34 14.31 -9.51
N GLY A 87 4.62 14.64 -9.67
CA GLY A 87 5.49 15.14 -8.61
C GLY A 87 6.09 14.06 -7.72
N PHE A 88 6.26 12.85 -8.23
CA PHE A 88 7.02 11.81 -7.53
C PHE A 88 8.53 12.02 -7.73
N ASP A 89 9.27 11.83 -6.64
CA ASP A 89 10.73 11.91 -6.60
C ASP A 89 11.35 10.57 -7.05
N PRO A 90 12.11 10.52 -8.16
CA PRO A 90 12.76 9.31 -8.67
C PRO A 90 13.69 8.61 -7.66
N MET A 91 14.17 9.34 -6.65
CA MET A 91 15.05 8.81 -5.60
C MET A 91 14.31 8.01 -4.52
N LYS A 92 12.97 8.03 -4.52
CA LYS A 92 12.15 7.37 -3.50
C LYS A 92 11.46 6.12 -4.05
N SER A 93 11.31 5.12 -3.19
CA SER A 93 10.58 3.89 -3.55
C SER A 93 9.13 4.14 -3.99
N THR A 94 8.49 5.20 -3.51
CA THR A 94 7.15 5.60 -3.95
C THR A 94 7.08 5.87 -5.46
N PHE A 95 8.17 6.28 -6.10
CA PHE A 95 8.23 6.48 -7.55
C PHE A 95 7.95 5.18 -8.31
N VAL A 96 8.69 4.12 -8.00
CA VAL A 96 8.51 2.83 -8.67
C VAL A 96 7.20 2.15 -8.30
N LEU A 97 6.69 2.37 -7.08
CA LEU A 97 5.36 1.90 -6.69
C LEU A 97 4.23 2.62 -7.46
N ALA A 98 4.43 3.91 -7.80
CA ALA A 98 3.50 4.66 -8.63
C ALA A 98 3.52 4.20 -10.09
N ILE A 99 4.72 3.93 -10.65
CA ILE A 99 4.88 3.31 -11.96
C ILE A 99 4.08 2.01 -12.02
N HIS A 100 4.27 1.11 -11.05
CA HIS A 100 3.49 -0.13 -10.97
C HIS A 100 1.97 0.14 -10.91
N ALA A 101 1.53 1.06 -10.05
CA ALA A 101 0.11 1.34 -9.83
C ALA A 101 -0.66 1.83 -11.07
N ILE A 102 0.02 2.38 -12.08
CA ILE A 102 -0.59 2.81 -13.36
C ILE A 102 -0.10 2.00 -14.56
N SER A 103 0.72 0.96 -14.34
CA SER A 103 1.28 0.13 -15.40
C SER A 103 0.29 -0.89 -15.96
N GLY A 104 0.09 -0.83 -17.28
CA GLY A 104 -0.79 -1.74 -18.01
C GLY A 104 -2.28 -1.44 -17.81
N LYS A 105 -3.10 -1.99 -18.72
CA LYS A 105 -4.55 -1.71 -18.76
C LYS A 105 -5.28 -2.12 -17.49
N GLY A 106 -4.88 -3.24 -16.88
CA GLY A 106 -5.49 -3.76 -15.65
C GLY A 106 -5.35 -2.79 -14.48
N ASN A 107 -4.12 -2.41 -14.13
CA ASN A 107 -3.89 -1.49 -13.01
C ASN A 107 -4.48 -0.11 -13.29
N LYS A 108 -4.39 0.39 -14.53
CA LYS A 108 -5.00 1.68 -14.90
C LYS A 108 -6.52 1.69 -14.69
N SER A 109 -7.23 0.64 -15.10
CA SER A 109 -8.67 0.52 -14.85
C SER A 109 -9.01 0.44 -13.36
N ILE A 110 -8.19 -0.26 -12.56
CA ILE A 110 -8.36 -0.30 -11.09
C ILE A 110 -8.12 1.09 -10.49
N TRP A 111 -7.11 1.81 -10.98
CA TRP A 111 -6.77 3.17 -10.54
C TRP A 111 -7.92 4.13 -10.79
N GLU A 112 -8.49 4.13 -11.99
CA GLU A 112 -9.66 4.95 -12.36
C GLU A 112 -10.87 4.62 -11.48
N ARG A 113 -11.15 3.33 -11.23
CA ARG A 113 -12.20 2.93 -10.30
C ARG A 113 -11.95 3.41 -8.88
N CYS A 114 -10.72 3.29 -8.37
CA CYS A 114 -10.37 3.78 -7.03
C CYS A 114 -10.56 5.30 -6.93
N TYR A 115 -10.18 6.04 -7.97
CA TYR A 115 -10.39 7.48 -8.06
C TYR A 115 -11.86 7.85 -7.85
N GLU A 116 -12.78 7.19 -8.57
CA GLU A 116 -14.22 7.41 -8.43
C GLU A 116 -14.76 6.98 -7.05
N VAL A 117 -14.22 5.91 -6.47
CA VAL A 117 -14.58 5.52 -5.10
C VAL A 117 -14.20 6.62 -4.12
N TYR A 118 -12.97 7.15 -4.19
CA TYR A 118 -12.53 8.22 -3.29
C TYR A 118 -13.30 9.53 -3.50
N ARG A 119 -13.67 9.86 -4.74
CA ARG A 119 -14.58 10.98 -5.05
C ARG A 119 -15.92 10.85 -4.35
N ARG A 120 -16.54 9.65 -4.35
CA ARG A 120 -17.80 9.38 -3.61
C ARG A 120 -17.67 9.54 -2.10
N TRP A 121 -16.46 9.37 -1.55
CA TRP A 121 -16.13 9.65 -0.14
C TRP A 121 -15.74 11.11 0.14
N GLY A 122 -15.96 12.00 -0.84
CA GLY A 122 -15.77 13.44 -0.71
C GLY A 122 -14.32 13.91 -0.86
N TRP A 123 -13.41 13.08 -1.38
CA TRP A 123 -12.05 13.52 -1.66
C TRP A 123 -12.02 14.36 -2.94
N SER A 124 -11.35 15.51 -2.86
CA SER A 124 -10.97 16.32 -4.02
C SER A 124 -9.88 15.64 -4.85
N LYS A 125 -9.67 16.11 -6.08
CA LYS A 125 -8.57 15.65 -6.95
C LYS A 125 -7.22 15.77 -6.23
N ASP A 126 -6.98 16.89 -5.55
CA ASP A 126 -5.73 17.15 -4.85
C ASP A 126 -5.53 16.21 -3.65
N GLU A 127 -6.60 15.88 -2.92
CA GLU A 127 -6.55 14.91 -1.82
C GLU A 127 -6.26 13.49 -2.33
N ILE A 128 -6.83 13.10 -3.47
CA ILE A 128 -6.54 11.80 -4.12
C ILE A 128 -5.08 11.76 -4.59
N LEU A 129 -4.58 12.81 -5.26
CA LEU A 129 -3.19 12.88 -5.70
C LEU A 129 -2.21 12.93 -4.52
N LEU A 130 -2.58 13.61 -3.42
CA LEU A 130 -1.80 13.59 -2.18
C LEU A 130 -1.74 12.17 -1.59
N ALA A 131 -2.87 11.46 -1.55
CA ALA A 131 -2.93 10.08 -1.08
C ALA A 131 -2.09 9.15 -1.97
N PHE A 132 -2.23 9.27 -3.29
CA PHE A 132 -1.45 8.50 -4.26
C PHE A 132 0.05 8.74 -4.09
N ARG A 133 0.49 9.99 -3.92
CA ARG A 133 1.90 10.32 -3.65
C ARG A 133 2.44 9.72 -2.35
N LYS A 134 1.61 9.69 -1.29
CA LYS A 134 2.00 9.11 0.00
C LYS A 134 2.06 7.59 -0.04
N HIS A 135 1.15 6.94 -0.77
CA HIS A 135 1.10 5.49 -0.84
C HIS A 135 0.40 5.00 -2.11
N PRO A 136 1.14 4.81 -3.23
CA PRO A 136 0.53 4.53 -4.53
C PRO A 136 -0.42 3.35 -4.56
N HIS A 137 -0.13 2.31 -3.76
CA HIS A 137 -0.94 1.11 -3.71
C HIS A 137 -2.34 1.31 -3.12
N CYS A 138 -2.67 2.47 -2.54
CA CYS A 138 -4.06 2.77 -2.20
C CYS A 138 -4.94 2.84 -3.47
N MET A 139 -4.36 3.18 -4.62
CA MET A 139 -5.08 3.27 -5.90
C MET A 139 -5.19 1.94 -6.66
N ILE A 140 -4.75 0.83 -6.08
CA ILE A 140 -4.92 -0.51 -6.69
C ILE A 140 -5.67 -1.49 -5.76
N LEU A 141 -6.45 -0.95 -4.82
CA LEU A 141 -7.29 -1.74 -3.93
C LEU A 141 -8.58 -2.17 -4.64
N SER A 142 -9.19 -3.24 -4.13
CA SER A 142 -10.57 -3.55 -4.53
C SER A 142 -11.53 -2.52 -3.93
N GLU A 143 -12.55 -2.16 -4.70
CA GLU A 143 -13.62 -1.27 -4.24
C GLU A 143 -14.25 -1.79 -2.94
N LYS A 144 -14.52 -3.10 -2.85
CA LYS A 144 -15.03 -3.74 -1.62
C LYS A 144 -14.15 -3.46 -0.41
N LYS A 145 -12.82 -3.49 -0.56
CA LYS A 145 -11.90 -3.20 0.55
C LYS A 145 -11.96 -1.74 0.95
N ILE A 146 -11.93 -0.82 -0.02
CA ILE A 146 -12.04 0.62 0.25
C ILE A 146 -13.37 0.93 0.95
N MET A 147 -14.49 0.47 0.40
CA MET A 147 -15.83 0.73 0.94
C MET A 147 -15.98 0.25 2.38
N ARG A 148 -15.55 -0.99 2.69
CA ARG A 148 -15.63 -1.52 4.06
C ARG A 148 -14.77 -0.75 5.06
N ALA A 149 -13.56 -0.35 4.67
CA ALA A 149 -12.68 0.42 5.53
C ALA A 149 -13.20 1.85 5.74
N MET A 150 -13.66 2.51 4.68
CA MET A 150 -14.20 3.87 4.74
C MET A 150 -15.51 3.92 5.52
N ASP A 151 -16.41 2.95 5.36
CA ASP A 151 -17.62 2.83 6.19
C ASP A 151 -17.26 2.74 7.68
N PHE A 152 -16.29 1.91 8.04
CA PHE A 152 -15.84 1.79 9.41
C PHE A 152 -15.24 3.11 9.94
N PHE A 153 -14.31 3.73 9.21
CA PHE A 153 -13.68 4.96 9.68
C PHE A 153 -14.62 6.15 9.72
N VAL A 154 -15.45 6.34 8.69
CA VAL A 154 -16.27 7.54 8.55
C VAL A 154 -17.60 7.38 9.29
N ASN A 155 -18.33 6.30 9.01
CA ASN A 155 -19.69 6.15 9.53
C ASN A 155 -19.70 5.60 10.96
N LYS A 156 -18.86 4.60 11.26
CA LYS A 156 -18.84 3.98 12.60
C LYS A 156 -17.98 4.75 13.61
N MET A 157 -16.80 5.19 13.22
CA MET A 157 -15.90 5.94 14.10
C MET A 157 -16.15 7.46 14.07
N GLY A 158 -16.93 7.97 13.11
CA GLY A 158 -17.19 9.41 12.96
C GLY A 158 -15.96 10.21 12.52
N TRP A 159 -14.92 9.58 11.97
CA TRP A 159 -13.72 10.28 11.55
C TRP A 159 -13.89 10.94 10.18
N PRO A 160 -13.40 12.18 9.99
CA PRO A 160 -13.41 12.83 8.68
C PRO A 160 -12.70 11.97 7.63
N SER A 161 -13.34 11.74 6.48
CA SER A 161 -12.78 10.95 5.36
C SER A 161 -11.41 11.47 4.91
N LYS A 162 -11.19 12.79 5.01
CA LYS A 162 -9.94 13.49 4.68
C LYS A 162 -8.76 13.11 5.58
N MET A 163 -9.01 12.61 6.80
CA MET A 163 -7.93 12.09 7.65
C MET A 163 -7.29 10.86 7.01
N ILE A 164 -8.07 10.02 6.31
CA ILE A 164 -7.58 8.82 5.64
C ILE A 164 -6.73 9.21 4.42
N ALA A 165 -7.09 10.25 3.68
CA ALA A 165 -6.29 10.77 2.57
C ALA A 165 -4.87 11.21 3.00
N LYS A 166 -4.71 11.66 4.26
CA LYS A 166 -3.41 12.02 4.84
C LYS A 166 -2.57 10.81 5.25
N CYS A 167 -3.19 9.64 5.43
CA CYS A 167 -2.56 8.39 5.85
C CYS A 167 -3.09 7.16 5.07
N PRO A 168 -2.99 7.14 3.73
CA PRO A 168 -3.69 6.16 2.88
C PRO A 168 -3.23 4.71 3.09
N VAL A 169 -2.04 4.51 3.66
CA VAL A 169 -1.51 3.17 4.02
C VAL A 169 -2.45 2.40 4.95
N VAL A 170 -3.27 3.09 5.76
CA VAL A 170 -4.19 2.39 6.68
C VAL A 170 -5.24 1.55 5.95
N LEU A 171 -5.58 1.91 4.71
CA LEU A 171 -6.52 1.15 3.89
C LEU A 171 -5.97 -0.22 3.48
N LEU A 172 -4.65 -0.45 3.59
CA LEU A 172 -4.03 -1.73 3.25
C LEU A 172 -4.11 -2.74 4.40
N PHE A 173 -4.31 -2.30 5.64
CA PHE A 173 -4.40 -3.20 6.78
C PHE A 173 -5.64 -4.10 6.72
N SER A 174 -5.61 -5.19 7.51
CA SER A 174 -6.78 -6.02 7.72
C SER A 174 -7.79 -5.25 8.55
N LEU A 175 -9.04 -5.21 8.06
CA LEU A 175 -10.12 -4.58 8.77
C LEU A 175 -10.38 -5.31 10.10
N GLU A 176 -10.50 -6.63 10.03
CA GLU A 176 -10.88 -7.51 11.12
C GLU A 176 -9.76 -7.72 12.13
N ARG A 177 -8.50 -7.83 11.67
CA ARG A 177 -7.37 -8.17 12.54
C ARG A 177 -6.62 -6.96 13.09
N ARG A 178 -6.76 -5.78 12.49
CA ARG A 178 -5.98 -4.60 12.90
C ARG A 178 -6.81 -3.35 13.07
N ILE A 179 -7.61 -2.97 12.06
CA ILE A 179 -8.32 -1.69 12.09
C ILE A 179 -9.39 -1.70 13.20
N VAL A 180 -10.31 -2.67 13.17
CA VAL A 180 -11.42 -2.74 14.13
C VAL A 180 -10.92 -2.92 15.56
N PRO A 181 -10.09 -3.94 15.90
CA PRO A 181 -9.54 -4.11 17.25
C PRO A 181 -8.95 -2.85 17.86
N ARG A 182 -8.11 -2.15 17.09
CA ARG A 182 -7.37 -0.99 17.59
C ARG A 182 -8.24 0.24 17.71
N CYS A 183 -9.12 0.48 16.75
CA CYS A 183 -10.02 1.63 16.82
C CYS A 183 -11.05 1.47 17.95
N SER A 184 -11.54 0.26 18.21
CA SER A 184 -12.44 -0.01 19.34
C SER A 184 -11.77 0.30 20.68
N VAL A 185 -10.52 -0.11 20.89
CA VAL A 185 -9.75 0.25 22.09
C VAL A 185 -9.67 1.78 22.24
N ILE A 186 -9.29 2.49 21.18
CA ILE A 186 -9.19 3.95 21.20
C ILE A 186 -10.56 4.61 21.47
N GLN A 187 -11.64 4.05 20.96
CA GLN A 187 -12.99 4.53 21.22
C GLN A 187 -13.34 4.43 22.70
N VAL A 188 -13.09 3.29 23.35
CA VAL A 188 -13.30 3.11 24.80
C VAL A 188 -12.48 4.13 25.59
N LEU A 189 -11.18 4.21 25.31
CA LEU A 189 -10.29 5.13 26.01
C LEU A 189 -10.72 6.59 25.85
N SER A 190 -11.15 6.97 24.64
CA SER A 190 -11.61 8.33 24.37
C SER A 190 -12.92 8.65 25.09
N LEU A 191 -13.83 7.69 25.23
CA LEU A 191 -15.09 7.87 25.95
C LEU A 191 -14.89 8.00 27.47
N LYS A 192 -13.88 7.33 28.03
CA LYS A 192 -13.48 7.50 29.44
C LYS A 192 -12.52 8.68 29.66
N GLY A 193 -12.20 9.47 28.61
CA GLY A 193 -11.35 10.65 28.70
C GLY A 193 -9.85 10.36 28.91
N LEU A 194 -9.41 9.12 28.71
CA LEU A 194 -8.02 8.69 28.93
C LEU A 194 -7.09 9.03 27.75
N VAL A 195 -7.66 9.22 26.56
CA VAL A 195 -6.95 9.66 25.35
C VAL A 195 -7.74 10.73 24.61
N LYS A 196 -7.05 11.47 23.74
CA LYS A 196 -7.68 12.47 22.87
C LYS A 196 -8.64 11.82 21.87
N LYS A 197 -9.70 12.53 21.51
CA LYS A 197 -10.69 12.06 20.52
C LYS A 197 -10.16 12.09 19.08
N ASP A 198 -9.21 12.97 18.79
CA ASP A 198 -8.63 13.23 17.46
C ASP A 198 -7.27 12.55 17.24
N MET A 199 -7.06 11.39 17.86
CA MET A 199 -5.81 10.65 17.75
C MET A 199 -5.44 10.35 16.28
N SER A 200 -4.17 10.56 15.95
CA SER A 200 -3.68 10.32 14.60
C SER A 200 -3.78 8.84 14.22
N LEU A 201 -4.29 8.57 13.01
CA LEU A 201 -4.27 7.25 12.37
C LEU A 201 -2.89 6.61 12.38
N THR A 202 -1.83 7.43 12.22
CA THR A 202 -0.44 6.95 12.29
C THR A 202 -0.12 6.37 13.66
N THR A 203 -0.56 7.02 14.72
CA THR A 203 -0.31 6.59 16.10
C THR A 203 -1.08 5.32 16.45
N VAL A 204 -2.28 5.14 15.90
CA VAL A 204 -3.16 4.02 16.24
C VAL A 204 -2.83 2.76 15.40
N LEU A 205 -2.64 2.91 14.08
CA LEU A 205 -2.66 1.76 13.16
C LEU A 205 -1.29 1.30 12.66
N LEU A 206 -0.28 2.17 12.65
CA LEU A 206 1.07 1.81 12.17
C LEU A 206 1.90 1.00 13.18
N PRO A 207 1.82 1.22 14.51
CA PRO A 207 2.69 0.50 15.43
C PRO A 207 2.57 -1.02 15.29
N VAL A 208 3.66 -1.72 15.58
CA VAL A 208 3.63 -3.18 15.77
C VAL A 208 2.69 -3.52 16.93
N GLU A 209 2.24 -4.77 16.97
CA GLU A 209 1.21 -5.20 17.92
C GLU A 209 1.62 -4.97 19.38
N GLU A 210 2.82 -5.39 19.76
CA GLU A 210 3.36 -5.21 21.11
C GLU A 210 3.35 -3.73 21.53
N SER A 211 3.89 -2.84 20.70
CA SER A 211 3.89 -1.39 20.98
C SER A 211 2.48 -0.80 21.07
N PHE A 212 1.52 -1.31 20.31
CA PHE A 212 0.12 -0.89 20.44
C PHE A 212 -0.47 -1.34 21.78
N LEU A 213 -0.27 -2.62 22.13
CA LEU A 213 -0.81 -3.21 23.36
C LEU A 213 -0.24 -2.53 24.61
N GLU A 214 1.08 -2.32 24.66
CA GLU A 214 1.72 -1.63 25.77
C GLU A 214 1.12 -0.22 25.96
N ARG A 215 1.01 0.53 24.86
CA ARG A 215 0.61 1.95 24.90
C ARG A 215 -0.87 2.18 25.20
N PHE A 216 -1.75 1.30 24.74
CA PHE A 216 -3.20 1.53 24.75
C PHE A 216 -4.01 0.44 25.44
N VAL A 217 -3.43 -0.71 25.76
CA VAL A 217 -4.14 -1.80 26.44
C VAL A 217 -3.57 -1.98 27.84
N THR A 218 -2.32 -2.44 27.95
CA THR A 218 -1.67 -2.72 29.25
C THR A 218 -1.57 -1.47 30.11
N ARG A 219 -1.21 -0.32 29.53
CA ARG A 219 -1.12 0.96 30.24
C ARG A 219 -2.39 1.38 30.97
N PHE A 220 -3.56 1.02 30.44
CA PHE A 220 -4.87 1.44 30.97
C PHE A 220 -5.68 0.27 31.53
N GLN A 221 -5.02 -0.87 31.77
CA GLN A 221 -5.69 -2.10 32.17
C GLN A 221 -6.19 -2.04 33.62
N GLU A 222 -5.57 -1.23 34.47
CA GLU A 222 -6.05 -1.03 35.85
C GLU A 222 -7.34 -0.22 35.86
N GLU A 223 -7.43 0.83 35.04
CA GLU A 223 -8.62 1.66 34.89
C GLU A 223 -9.74 0.94 34.14
N ILE A 224 -9.38 0.10 33.15
CA ILE A 224 -10.33 -0.63 32.31
C ILE A 224 -9.84 -2.08 32.09
N PRO A 225 -10.14 -3.00 33.02
CA PRO A 225 -9.68 -4.40 32.94
C PRO A 225 -10.13 -5.14 31.67
N GLN A 226 -11.23 -4.70 31.04
CA GLN A 226 -11.80 -5.32 29.85
C GLN A 226 -11.12 -4.90 28.54
N LEU A 227 -10.13 -3.99 28.53
CA LEU A 227 -9.50 -3.51 27.28
C LEU A 227 -8.89 -4.62 26.44
N MET A 228 -8.29 -5.63 27.06
CA MET A 228 -7.77 -6.79 26.33
C MET A 228 -8.89 -7.56 25.63
N SER A 229 -10.04 -7.71 26.29
CA SER A 229 -11.22 -8.34 25.70
C SER A 229 -11.83 -7.50 24.57
N VAL A 230 -11.78 -6.17 24.66
CA VAL A 230 -12.15 -5.26 23.56
C VAL A 230 -11.22 -5.45 22.36
N TYR A 231 -9.91 -5.46 22.60
CA TYR A 231 -8.92 -5.69 21.55
C TYR A 231 -9.14 -7.04 20.85
N GLN A 232 -9.48 -8.07 21.62
CA GLN A 232 -9.78 -9.40 21.08
C GLN A 232 -11.17 -9.50 20.41
N GLY A 233 -11.98 -8.44 20.45
CA GLY A 233 -13.34 -8.44 19.91
C GLY A 233 -14.33 -9.32 20.69
N LYS A 234 -14.03 -9.66 21.94
CA LYS A 234 -14.86 -10.52 22.80
C LYS A 234 -15.92 -9.76 23.58
N VAL A 235 -15.77 -8.44 23.70
CA VAL A 235 -16.67 -7.57 24.46
C VAL A 235 -17.02 -6.37 23.58
N TYR A 236 -18.32 -6.07 23.49
CA TYR A 236 -18.84 -4.94 22.71
C TYR A 236 -18.74 -3.65 23.53
N LEU A 237 -18.58 -2.53 22.83
CA LEU A 237 -18.41 -1.20 23.44
C LEU A 237 -19.54 -0.85 24.41
N GLU A 238 -20.77 -1.26 24.09
CA GLU A 238 -21.99 -1.00 24.85
C GLU A 238 -21.97 -1.57 26.28
N SER A 239 -21.11 -2.56 26.58
CA SER A 239 -21.01 -3.14 27.92
C SER A 239 -19.88 -2.53 28.77
N ILE A 240 -19.19 -1.51 28.27
CA ILE A 240 -18.04 -0.86 28.94
C ILE A 240 -18.28 0.63 29.18
N ILE A 241 -19.11 1.25 28.33
CA ILE A 241 -19.55 2.64 28.48
C ILE A 241 -20.42 2.76 29.72
#